data_AF-A0A2T2QX45-F1
#
_entry.id   AF-A0A2T2QX45-F1
#
_cell.length_a   1.000
_cell.length_b   1.000
_cell.length_c   1.000
_cell.angle_alpha   90.00
_cell.angle_beta   90.00
_cell.angle_gamma   90.00
#
_symmetry.space_group_name_H-M   'P 1'
#
loop_
_entity.id
_entity.type
_entity.pdbx_description
1 polymer ?
#
loop_
_entity_poly.entity_id
_entity_poly.type
_entity_poly.pdbx_seq_one_letter_code
_entity_poly.pdbx_strand_id
1 'polypeptide(L)'
;MIQIKEEKLKNIGLFVLRLAVGIIFVVSGWSKLTGMESTISIMENVGLPGAVFWAYLVALVEFLGGLAVIIGVYLRCFAKLLAIIMLVALLTVKIEAGFKAARIDIMLLSANIALASLGGGDWQLLKNKECFGWCRVGKEEKQN
;
A
#
# COMPACT_ATOMS: atom_id res chain seq x y z
N MET A 1 -6.56 8.95 -32.41
CA MET A 1 -7.37 9.66 -31.38
C MET A 1 -7.84 8.72 -30.26
N ILE A 2 -8.25 7.47 -30.56
CA ILE A 2 -8.73 6.48 -29.56
C ILE A 2 -7.67 6.14 -28.50
N GLN A 3 -6.41 5.93 -28.89
CA GLN A 3 -5.31 5.55 -27.97
C GLN A 3 -5.01 6.58 -26.87
N ILE A 4 -5.21 7.88 -27.14
CA ILE A 4 -4.96 8.96 -26.17
C ILE A 4 -6.04 8.98 -25.09
N LYS A 5 -7.27 8.58 -25.42
CA LYS A 5 -8.39 8.56 -24.47
C LYS A 5 -8.21 7.42 -23.45
N GLU A 6 -7.75 6.26 -23.89
CA GLU A 6 -7.47 5.09 -23.04
C GLU A 6 -6.34 5.35 -22.03
N GLU A 7 -5.21 5.90 -22.46
CA GLU A 7 -4.10 6.23 -21.55
C GLU A 7 -4.50 7.28 -20.51
N LYS A 8 -5.34 8.26 -20.88
CA LYS A 8 -5.83 9.26 -19.93
C LYS A 8 -6.78 8.65 -18.90
N LEU A 9 -7.69 7.75 -19.32
CA LEU A 9 -8.60 7.04 -18.42
C LEU A 9 -7.87 6.12 -17.45
N LYS A 10 -6.87 5.38 -17.94
CA LYS A 10 -5.99 4.53 -17.12
C LYS A 10 -5.25 5.34 -16.06
N ASN A 11 -4.67 6.48 -16.43
CA ASN A 11 -3.99 7.36 -15.51
C ASN A 11 -4.92 7.92 -14.42
N ILE A 12 -6.15 8.31 -14.78
CA ILE A 12 -7.16 8.75 -13.81
C ILE A 12 -7.54 7.61 -12.87
N GLY A 13 -7.77 6.40 -13.41
CA GLY A 13 -8.13 5.23 -12.60
C GLY A 13 -7.04 4.88 -11.57
N LEU A 14 -5.76 4.89 -11.98
CA LEU A 14 -4.64 4.67 -11.07
C LEU A 14 -4.52 5.77 -10.01
N PHE A 15 -4.79 7.02 -10.36
CA PHE A 15 -4.78 8.13 -9.42
C PHE A 15 -5.87 7.99 -8.35
N VAL A 16 -7.10 7.65 -8.76
CA VAL A 16 -8.23 7.43 -7.83
C VAL A 16 -7.93 6.23 -6.92
N LEU A 17 -7.41 5.13 -7.46
CA LEU A 17 -7.03 3.96 -6.67
C LEU A 17 -5.96 4.32 -5.63
N ARG A 18 -4.95 5.10 -6.04
CA ARG A 18 -3.87 5.57 -5.16
C ARG A 18 -4.40 6.43 -4.01
N LEU A 19 -5.32 7.35 -4.32
CA LEU A 19 -5.92 8.22 -3.31
C LEU A 19 -6.77 7.42 -2.31
N ALA A 20 -7.59 6.48 -2.80
CA ALA A 20 -8.43 5.63 -1.96
C ALA A 20 -7.57 4.78 -1.01
N VAL A 21 -6.59 4.05 -1.55
CA VAL A 21 -5.67 3.21 -0.76
C VAL A 21 -4.90 4.06 0.26
N GLY A 22 -4.32 5.16 -0.20
CA GLY A 22 -3.53 6.05 0.65
C GLY A 22 -4.32 6.63 1.82
N ILE A 23 -5.55 7.12 1.58
CA ILE A 23 -6.41 7.67 2.65
C ILE A 23 -6.74 6.59 3.69
N ILE A 24 -7.07 5.38 3.26
CA ILE A 24 -7.38 4.28 4.19
C ILE A 24 -6.18 3.97 5.09
N PHE A 25 -4.97 3.91 4.52
CA PHE A 25 -3.76 3.70 5.31
C PHE A 25 -3.41 4.86 6.24
N VAL A 26 -3.60 6.11 5.80
CA VAL A 26 -3.40 7.28 6.66
C VAL A 26 -4.35 7.24 7.85
N VAL A 27 -5.63 6.97 7.63
CA VAL A 27 -6.63 6.88 8.71
C VAL A 27 -6.35 5.69 9.64
N SER A 28 -6.02 4.52 9.07
CA SER A 28 -5.66 3.33 9.85
C SER A 28 -4.40 3.53 10.69
N GLY A 29 -3.34 4.06 10.08
CA GLY A 29 -2.07 4.36 10.74
C GLY A 29 -2.24 5.41 11.82
N TRP A 30 -2.98 6.48 11.55
CA TRP A 30 -3.29 7.50 12.55
C TRP A 30 -4.06 6.92 13.75
N SER A 31 -5.07 6.09 13.50
CA SER A 31 -5.83 5.41 14.54
C SER A 31 -4.92 4.53 15.43
N LYS A 32 -3.98 3.79 14.83
CA LYS A 32 -2.98 3.00 15.58
C LYS A 32 -2.01 3.87 16.36
N LEU A 33 -1.58 5.01 15.81
CA LEU A 33 -0.70 5.96 16.50
C LEU A 33 -1.37 6.58 17.73
N THR A 34 -2.66 6.95 17.63
CA THR A 34 -3.42 7.51 18.76
C THR A 34 -3.90 6.45 19.75
N GLY A 35 -4.12 5.21 19.28
CA GLY A 35 -4.61 4.07 20.05
C GLY A 35 -3.53 3.02 20.32
N MET A 36 -2.30 3.45 20.57
CA MET A 36 -1.14 2.54 20.62
C MET A 36 -1.30 1.42 21.65
N GLU A 37 -1.87 1.72 22.83
CA GLU A 37 -2.10 0.73 23.89
C GLU A 37 -2.93 -0.46 23.41
N SER A 38 -4.01 -0.19 22.65
CA SER A 38 -4.82 -1.26 22.04
C SER A 38 -4.05 -2.08 20.99
N THR A 39 -3.17 -1.42 20.23
CA THR A 39 -2.37 -2.08 19.18
C THR A 39 -1.30 -2.97 19.80
N ILE A 40 -0.66 -2.50 20.88
CA ILE A 40 0.32 -3.27 21.66
C ILE A 40 -0.36 -4.51 22.24
N SER A 41 -1.51 -4.34 22.89
CA SER A 41 -2.26 -5.47 23.46
C SER A 41 -2.62 -6.51 22.41
N ILE A 42 -3.04 -6.10 21.20
CA ILE A 42 -3.30 -7.04 20.09
C ILE A 42 -2.02 -7.80 19.72
N MET A 43 -0.87 -7.12 19.62
CA MET A 43 0.39 -7.77 19.25
C MET A 43 0.94 -8.70 20.34
N GLU A 44 0.71 -8.37 21.61
CA GLU A 44 1.04 -9.24 22.74
C GLU A 44 0.20 -10.52 22.72
N ASN A 45 -1.10 -10.41 22.42
CA ASN A 45 -1.99 -11.57 22.29
C ASN A 45 -1.59 -12.51 21.14
N VAL A 46 -0.99 -11.97 20.08
CA VAL A 46 -0.44 -12.75 18.95
C VAL A 46 0.88 -13.45 19.32
N GLY A 47 1.47 -13.15 20.49
CA GLY A 47 2.69 -13.78 20.97
C GLY A 47 3.97 -13.24 20.31
N LEU A 48 3.94 -12.04 19.73
CA LEU A 48 5.11 -11.44 19.09
C LEU A 48 6.11 -10.92 20.15
N PRO A 49 7.37 -11.39 20.16
CA PRO A 49 8.40 -10.84 21.04
C PRO A 49 8.71 -9.40 20.63
N GLY A 50 8.67 -8.47 21.58
CA GLY A 50 8.85 -7.04 21.32
C GLY A 50 7.63 -6.37 20.68
N ALA A 51 6.41 -6.79 21.06
CA ALA A 51 5.13 -6.24 20.58
C ALA A 51 5.09 -4.71 20.51
N VAL A 52 5.67 -4.02 21.49
CA VAL A 52 5.77 -2.56 21.51
C VAL A 52 6.53 -2.02 20.29
N PHE A 53 7.72 -2.55 20.02
CA PHE A 53 8.53 -2.12 18.88
C PHE A 53 7.80 -2.34 17.55
N TRP A 54 7.21 -3.52 17.36
CA TRP A 54 6.47 -3.86 16.14
C TRP A 54 5.21 -3.02 15.97
N ALA A 55 4.49 -2.72 17.05
CA ALA A 55 3.30 -1.87 17.01
C ALA A 55 3.65 -0.45 16.52
N TYR A 56 4.70 0.17 17.07
CA TYR A 56 5.17 1.48 16.61
C TYR A 56 5.66 1.44 15.16
N LEU A 57 6.43 0.42 14.79
CA LEU A 57 6.95 0.28 13.42
C LEU A 57 5.81 0.16 12.41
N VAL A 58 4.83 -0.73 12.65
CA VAL A 58 3.68 -0.92 11.76
C VAL A 58 2.83 0.34 11.69
N ALA A 59 2.53 0.98 12.82
CA ALA A 59 1.72 2.20 12.84
C ALA A 59 2.38 3.35 12.05
N LEU A 60 3.70 3.55 12.23
CA LEU A 60 4.45 4.55 11.49
C LEU A 60 4.53 4.24 10.00
N VAL A 61 4.79 2.98 9.63
CA VAL A 61 4.88 2.57 8.23
C VAL A 61 3.53 2.67 7.54
N GLU A 62 2.42 2.32 8.20
CA GLU A 62 1.08 2.49 7.63
C GLU A 62 0.75 3.97 7.40
N PHE A 63 1.04 4.81 8.38
CA PHE A 63 0.73 6.24 8.27
C PHE A 63 1.62 6.94 7.21
N LEU A 64 2.94 6.81 7.34
CA LEU A 64 3.90 7.44 6.43
C LEU A 64 3.86 6.80 5.05
N GLY A 65 3.67 5.49 4.96
CA GLY A 65 3.51 4.77 3.71
C GLY A 65 2.21 5.16 2.99
N GLY A 66 1.11 5.32 3.71
CA GLY A 66 -0.13 5.85 3.15
C GLY A 66 0.06 7.24 2.56
N LEU A 67 0.73 8.14 3.29
CA LEU A 67 1.04 9.49 2.81
C LEU A 67 1.96 9.45 1.57
N ALA A 68 3.01 8.63 1.59
CA ALA A 68 3.92 8.46 0.45
C ALA A 68 3.20 7.92 -0.80
N VAL A 69 2.24 6.99 -0.61
CA VAL A 69 1.37 6.50 -1.68
C VAL A 69 0.52 7.63 -2.25
N ILE A 70 -0.13 8.47 -1.43
CA ILE A 70 -0.95 9.61 -1.90
C ILE A 70 -0.11 10.58 -2.75
N ILE A 71 1.04 11.01 -2.21
CA ILE A 71 1.94 11.97 -2.85
C ILE A 71 2.59 11.35 -4.10
N GLY A 72 2.71 10.02 -4.15
CA GLY A 72 3.31 9.28 -5.26
C GLY A 72 4.83 9.26 -5.19
N VAL A 73 5.41 9.34 -3.99
CA VAL A 73 6.86 9.26 -3.74
C VAL A 73 7.22 7.80 -3.44
N TYR A 74 8.19 7.23 -4.18
CA TYR A 74 8.60 5.82 -4.08
C TYR A 74 7.41 4.83 -4.05
N LEU A 75 6.35 5.12 -4.82
CA LEU A 75 5.06 4.41 -4.73
C LEU A 75 5.22 2.89 -4.75
N ARG A 76 6.03 2.34 -5.66
CA ARG A 76 6.20 0.89 -5.80
C ARG A 76 6.83 0.26 -4.55
N CYS A 77 7.75 0.98 -3.88
CA CYS A 77 8.38 0.48 -2.67
C CYS A 77 7.40 0.49 -1.50
N PHE A 78 6.69 1.62 -1.30
CA PHE A 78 5.70 1.73 -0.24
C PHE A 78 4.49 0.81 -0.47
N ALA A 79 4.01 0.65 -1.70
CA ALA A 79 2.93 -0.30 -2.02
C ALA A 79 3.33 -1.74 -1.68
N LYS A 80 4.56 -2.16 -1.99
CA LYS A 80 5.06 -3.49 -1.58
C LYS A 80 5.14 -3.63 -0.06
N LEU A 81 5.67 -2.60 0.61
CA LEU A 81 5.81 -2.60 2.07
C LEU A 81 4.44 -2.69 2.77
N LEU A 82 3.47 -1.89 2.31
CA LEU A 82 2.09 -1.92 2.81
C LEU A 82 1.39 -3.24 2.49
N ALA A 83 1.64 -3.83 1.31
CA ALA A 83 1.13 -5.17 0.99
C ALA A 83 1.66 -6.23 1.96
N ILE A 84 2.95 -6.19 2.29
CA ILE A 84 3.54 -7.12 3.27
C ILE A 84 2.88 -6.95 4.64
N ILE A 85 2.66 -5.71 5.09
CA ILE A 85 1.99 -5.46 6.38
C ILE A 85 0.56 -6.02 6.37
N MET A 86 -0.21 -5.79 5.30
CA MET A 86 -1.57 -6.35 5.20
C MET A 86 -1.56 -7.88 5.16
N LEU A 87 -0.57 -8.50 4.49
CA LEU A 87 -0.43 -9.95 4.47
C LEU A 87 -0.13 -10.50 5.87
N VAL A 88 0.83 -9.91 6.58
CA VAL A 88 1.17 -10.33 7.94
C VAL A 88 -0.04 -10.14 8.87
N ALA A 89 -0.67 -8.97 8.85
CA ALA A 89 -1.85 -8.69 9.69
C ALA A 89 -3.02 -9.64 9.38
N LEU A 90 -3.22 -10.00 8.12
CA LEU A 90 -4.22 -10.98 7.72
C LEU A 90 -3.93 -12.34 8.35
N LEU A 91 -2.69 -12.83 8.20
CA LEU A 91 -2.29 -14.16 8.67
C LEU A 91 -2.24 -14.27 10.20
N THR A 92 -1.80 -13.23 10.90
CA THR A 92 -1.55 -13.30 12.35
C THR A 92 -2.72 -12.84 13.20
N VAL A 93 -3.49 -11.84 12.75
CA VAL A 93 -4.56 -11.23 13.56
C VAL A 93 -5.95 -11.64 13.07
N LYS A 94 -6.14 -11.77 11.75
CA LYS A 94 -7.49 -11.74 11.16
C LYS A 94 -7.99 -13.08 10.62
N ILE A 95 -7.13 -14.09 10.51
CA ILE A 95 -7.56 -15.45 10.16
C ILE A 95 -8.58 -15.98 11.18
N GLU A 96 -8.32 -15.81 12.47
CA GLU A 96 -9.20 -16.29 13.54
C GLU A 96 -10.43 -15.41 13.75
N ALA A 97 -10.35 -14.12 13.41
CA ALA A 97 -11.44 -13.15 13.52
C ALA A 97 -12.51 -13.28 12.41
N GLY A 98 -12.25 -14.11 11.38
CA GLY A 98 -13.18 -14.42 10.30
C GLY A 98 -13.26 -13.37 9.18
N PHE A 99 -14.00 -13.71 8.11
CA PHE A 99 -14.04 -12.92 6.87
C PHE A 99 -14.47 -11.46 7.08
N LYS A 100 -15.39 -11.20 8.03
CA LYS A 100 -15.83 -9.84 8.32
C LYS A 100 -14.65 -8.96 8.74
N ALA A 101 -13.74 -9.45 9.59
CA ALA A 101 -12.57 -8.68 10.00
C ALA A 101 -11.53 -8.54 8.87
N ALA A 102 -11.35 -9.59 8.06
CA ALA A 102 -10.35 -9.68 7.00
C ALA A 102 -10.69 -8.94 5.69
N ARG A 103 -11.98 -8.60 5.45
CA ARG A 103 -12.45 -8.07 4.16
C ARG A 103 -11.68 -6.84 3.66
N ILE A 104 -11.33 -5.92 4.56
CA ILE A 104 -10.64 -4.67 4.20
C ILE A 104 -9.17 -4.97 3.88
N ASP A 105 -8.52 -5.85 4.63
CA ASP A 105 -7.13 -6.22 4.44
C ASP A 105 -6.92 -6.95 3.12
N ILE A 106 -7.84 -7.84 2.74
CA ILE A 106 -7.81 -8.52 1.44
C ILE A 106 -7.95 -7.50 0.30
N MET A 107 -8.84 -6.51 0.46
CA MET A 107 -9.02 -5.44 -0.51
C MET A 107 -7.77 -4.55 -0.62
N LEU A 108 -7.17 -4.17 0.51
CA LEU A 108 -5.96 -3.35 0.54
C LEU A 108 -4.73 -4.10 0.05
N LEU A 109 -4.62 -5.40 0.35
CA LEU A 109 -3.57 -6.28 -0.15
C LEU A 109 -3.62 -6.36 -1.67
N SER A 110 -4.77 -6.70 -2.24
CA SER A 110 -4.95 -6.77 -3.70
C SER A 110 -4.72 -5.40 -4.37
N ALA A 111 -5.22 -4.31 -3.78
CA ALA A 111 -5.01 -2.96 -4.32
C ALA A 111 -3.53 -2.53 -4.29
N ASN A 112 -2.79 -2.85 -3.22
CA ASN A 112 -1.36 -2.57 -3.13
C ASN A 112 -0.54 -3.41 -4.11
N ILE A 113 -0.91 -4.67 -4.35
CA ILE A 113 -0.28 -5.52 -5.38
C ILE A 113 -0.52 -4.91 -6.77
N ALA A 114 -1.73 -4.43 -7.04
CA ALA A 114 -2.05 -3.74 -8.29
C ALA A 114 -1.22 -2.46 -8.45
N LEU A 115 -1.13 -1.60 -7.41
CA LEU A 115 -0.30 -0.39 -7.43
C LEU A 115 1.19 -0.68 -7.55
N ALA A 116 1.68 -1.75 -6.93
CA ALA A 116 3.07 -2.19 -7.04
C ALA A 116 3.41 -2.68 -8.46
N SER A 117 2.46 -3.31 -9.14
CA SER A 117 2.64 -3.89 -10.47
C SER A 117 2.41 -2.88 -11.59
N LEU A 118 1.30 -2.14 -11.53
CA LEU A 118 0.87 -1.17 -12.55
C LEU A 118 1.58 0.20 -12.39
N GLY A 119 2.02 0.54 -11.18
CA GLY A 119 2.52 1.88 -10.86
C GLY A 119 1.39 2.88 -10.57
N GLY A 120 1.74 4.17 -10.47
CA GLY A 120 0.83 5.23 -10.01
C GLY A 120 0.36 6.22 -11.06
N GLY A 121 0.58 5.89 -12.34
CA GLY A 121 0.29 6.77 -13.48
C GLY A 121 1.23 7.97 -13.61
N ASP A 122 0.95 8.84 -14.57
CA ASP A 122 1.77 10.02 -14.89
C ASP A 122 1.74 11.13 -13.82
N TRP A 123 0.78 11.09 -12.89
CA TRP A 123 0.53 12.10 -11.85
C TRP A 123 1.32 11.83 -10.56
N GLN A 124 2.56 11.37 -10.68
CA GLN A 124 3.49 11.16 -9.56
C GLN A 124 4.47 12.32 -9.45
N LEU A 125 4.64 12.87 -8.24
CA LEU A 125 5.57 13.97 -8.00
C LEU A 125 7.05 13.57 -8.20
N LEU A 126 7.38 12.29 -8.01
CA LEU A 126 8.68 11.74 -8.38
C LEU A 126 8.51 10.66 -9.46
N LYS A 127 8.61 11.05 -10.74
CA LYS A 127 8.89 10.14 -11.86
C LYS A 127 10.35 9.69 -11.82
N ASN A 128 10.80 9.01 -10.77
CA ASN A 128 12.16 8.48 -10.80
C ASN A 128 12.18 7.09 -11.48
N LYS A 129 12.96 6.97 -12.56
CA LYS A 129 13.15 5.76 -13.38
C LYS A 129 13.89 4.63 -12.67
N GLU A 130 14.07 4.69 -11.36
CA GLU A 130 14.98 3.82 -10.63
C GLU A 130 14.22 2.98 -9.61
N CYS A 131 13.71 1.84 -10.09
CA CYS A 131 13.57 0.67 -9.25
C CYS A 131 14.93 0.00 -9.15
N PHE A 132 15.50 -0.01 -7.95
CA PHE A 132 16.44 -1.03 -7.51
C PHE A 132 15.84 -2.42 -7.86
N GLY A 133 16.49 -3.11 -8.80
CA GLY A 133 16.38 -4.55 -9.02
C GLY A 133 15.38 -5.04 -10.06
N TRP A 134 14.15 -4.53 -10.14
CA TRP A 134 13.12 -5.11 -11.02
C TRP A 134 12.43 -4.06 -11.88
N CYS A 135 13.10 -3.70 -12.97
CA CYS A 135 12.52 -2.97 -14.09
C CYS A 135 12.47 -3.90 -15.31
N ARG A 136 11.30 -4.50 -15.57
CA ARG A 136 10.88 -4.91 -16.92
C ARG A 136 9.36 -4.85 -17.03
N VAL A 137 8.84 -3.71 -17.46
CA VAL A 137 7.74 -3.66 -18.44
C VAL A 137 7.96 -2.39 -19.25
N GLY A 138 8.15 -2.55 -20.56
CA GLY A 138 8.28 -1.46 -21.52
C GLY A 138 9.60 -1.47 -22.29
N LYS A 139 9.84 -2.49 -23.12
CA LYS A 139 10.46 -2.17 -24.41
C LYS A 139 9.38 -1.45 -25.20
N GLU A 140 9.49 -0.13 -25.28
CA GLU A 140 8.92 0.61 -26.40
C GLU A 140 9.60 0.06 -27.65
N GLU A 141 8.89 -0.80 -28.39
CA GLU A 141 9.25 -1.14 -29.74
C GLU A 141 8.81 0.03 -30.62
N LYS A 142 9.70 1.03 -30.73
CA LYS A 142 9.73 1.89 -31.91
C LYS A 142 10.07 0.99 -33.09
N GLN A 143 9.16 0.82 -34.05
CA GLN A 143 9.56 0.71 -35.45
C GLN A 143 8.38 0.97 -36.41
N ASN A 144 8.53 2.10 -37.11
CA ASN A 144 7.92 2.55 -38.37
C ASN A 144 6.40 2.55 -38.52
#